data_AF-A0A2V8SU53-F1
#
_entry.id   AF-A0A2V8SU53-F1
#
_cell.length_a   1.000
_cell.length_b   1.000
_cell.length_c   1.000
_cell.angle_alpha   90.00
_cell.angle_beta   90.00
_cell.angle_gamma   90.00
#
_symmetry.space_group_name_H-M   'P 1'
#
loop_
_entity.id
_entity.type
_entity.pdbx_description
1 polymer ?
#
loop_
_entity_poly.entity_id
_entity_poly.type
_entity_poly.pdbx_seq_one_letter_code
_entity_poly.pdbx_strand_id
1 'polypeptide(L)'
;MKNRTLVSLIFKSISFVVVAFAVTVTGAYAQPANDNFGNAQVLSGIRITVAGNNVEATKETGEPQHAQNPGGKSVWFKWTAPMSRVMSISTSRTSSNLNTLLGVYIGSAVNSLSVQALGDDISFPANVKSRALLTATGGETYYIAVDGSSVDGAPSVSGSFQLDISPAFPVQALDQDGDGITDLTVYRPSTGDWYTRGSTKNIIRHFGADGDMPVAIPLAFRNGESTVFRPSTGTWYSQLGCCTAQSVLWGTAGDIPTAEAFSGGINMNYTVFRPSTGMWYAYVRPEDNLPHITLKFGLAGDIPVPGNYSPDRFADIAVYRPSTGVWYIFERSSFNVPDHIRIVAFGIPGDKPVQGDYDGDGLLDPAIYRPSTGTWWVLRSSDNQQHAFQFGSEEDIPATGDYDGDGIFDFAVFRPSTGNWYVRNSGSGTVRIEHWGATGDLPVTANTNAPAVPN
;
A
#
# COMPACT_ATOMS: atom_id res chain seq x y z
N MET A 1 81.70 -78.93 -26.13
CA MET A 1 81.42 -79.73 -24.92
C MET A 1 80.32 -79.05 -24.10
N LYS A 2 79.25 -79.80 -23.81
CA LYS A 2 78.39 -79.75 -22.60
C LYS A 2 77.50 -78.52 -22.27
N ASN A 3 76.18 -78.80 -22.38
CA ASN A 3 75.11 -78.71 -21.36
C ASN A 3 74.47 -77.38 -20.87
N ARG A 4 73.13 -77.35 -21.05
CA ARG A 4 72.01 -76.92 -20.15
C ARG A 4 71.88 -75.41 -19.86
N THR A 5 70.71 -74.77 -19.70
CA THR A 5 69.43 -75.20 -19.10
C THR A 5 68.32 -74.22 -19.56
N LEU A 6 67.10 -74.71 -19.82
CA LEU A 6 65.89 -73.89 -19.97
C LEU A 6 65.44 -73.37 -18.59
N VAL A 7 65.21 -72.06 -18.46
CA VAL A 7 64.52 -71.45 -17.31
C VAL A 7 63.35 -70.62 -17.83
N SER A 8 62.15 -71.01 -17.42
CA SER A 8 60.88 -70.30 -17.62
C SER A 8 60.86 -69.05 -16.73
N LEU A 9 60.56 -67.87 -17.28
CA LEU A 9 60.24 -66.68 -16.50
C LEU A 9 58.78 -66.25 -16.74
N ILE A 10 58.06 -66.17 -15.62
CA ILE A 10 56.65 -65.81 -15.48
C ILE A 10 56.50 -64.28 -15.65
N PHE A 11 55.65 -63.83 -16.57
CA PHE A 11 55.22 -62.43 -16.63
C PHE A 11 54.15 -62.16 -15.56
N LYS A 12 54.46 -61.33 -14.56
CA LYS A 12 53.46 -60.72 -13.67
C LYS A 12 52.87 -59.50 -14.35
N SER A 13 51.56 -59.50 -14.57
CA SER A 13 50.78 -58.39 -15.08
C SER A 13 50.82 -57.20 -14.11
N ILE A 14 51.19 -56.02 -14.61
CA ILE A 14 51.08 -54.75 -13.88
C ILE A 14 49.72 -54.14 -14.26
N SER A 15 48.80 -54.07 -13.30
CA SER A 15 47.50 -53.39 -13.48
C SER A 15 47.66 -51.89 -13.23
N PHE A 16 47.41 -51.07 -14.25
CA PHE A 16 47.23 -49.63 -14.08
C PHE A 16 45.80 -49.35 -13.62
N VAL A 17 45.65 -48.71 -12.46
CA VAL A 17 44.36 -48.17 -12.00
C VAL A 17 44.18 -46.79 -12.63
N VAL A 18 43.29 -46.68 -13.61
CA VAL A 18 42.78 -45.39 -14.08
C VAL A 18 41.75 -44.93 -13.07
N VAL A 19 42.09 -43.94 -12.24
CA VAL A 19 41.12 -43.25 -11.39
C VAL A 19 40.39 -42.23 -12.26
N ALA A 20 39.23 -42.61 -12.79
CA ALA A 20 38.32 -41.66 -13.40
C ALA A 20 37.67 -40.84 -12.27
N PHE A 21 38.05 -39.57 -12.15
CA PHE A 21 37.27 -38.62 -11.36
C PHE A 21 35.98 -38.32 -12.13
N ALA A 22 34.86 -38.86 -11.67
CA ALA A 22 33.56 -38.32 -12.03
C ALA A 22 33.44 -36.96 -11.33
N VAL A 23 33.68 -35.88 -12.06
CA VAL A 23 33.19 -34.56 -11.66
C VAL A 23 31.68 -34.60 -11.85
N THR A 24 30.93 -34.75 -10.77
CA THR A 24 29.51 -34.43 -10.76
C THR A 24 29.40 -32.93 -10.96
N VAL A 25 29.21 -32.48 -12.20
CA VAL A 25 28.68 -31.14 -12.46
C VAL A 25 27.27 -31.15 -11.88
N THR A 26 27.11 -30.65 -10.66
CA THR A 26 25.80 -30.23 -10.17
C THR A 26 25.26 -29.26 -11.21
N GLY A 27 24.16 -29.63 -11.87
CA GLY A 27 23.69 -29.01 -13.10
C GLY A 27 23.77 -27.48 -13.04
N ALA A 28 24.41 -26.88 -14.04
CA ALA A 28 24.30 -25.45 -14.27
C ALA A 28 22.81 -25.12 -14.36
N TYR A 29 22.34 -24.19 -13.54
CA TYR A 29 20.97 -23.70 -13.67
C TYR A 29 20.79 -23.18 -15.11
N ALA A 30 19.67 -23.52 -15.75
CA ALA A 30 19.38 -22.96 -17.08
C ALA A 30 19.01 -21.48 -16.94
N GLN A 31 19.34 -20.67 -17.95
CA GLN A 31 18.89 -19.27 -17.98
C GLN A 31 17.36 -19.21 -17.87
N PRO A 32 16.81 -18.22 -17.15
CA PRO A 32 15.36 -18.04 -17.06
C PRO A 32 14.72 -17.89 -18.44
N ALA A 33 13.49 -18.40 -18.61
CA ALA A 33 12.79 -18.30 -19.89
C ALA A 33 12.56 -16.85 -20.34
N ASN A 34 12.46 -15.94 -19.37
CA ASN A 34 12.26 -14.51 -19.54
C ASN A 34 13.55 -13.69 -19.31
N ASP A 35 14.72 -14.29 -19.57
CA ASP A 35 16.02 -13.62 -19.48
C ASP A 35 16.11 -12.40 -20.40
N ASN A 36 15.66 -12.54 -21.64
CA ASN A 36 15.69 -11.45 -22.63
C ASN A 36 14.37 -10.67 -22.66
N PHE A 37 14.45 -9.36 -22.90
CA PHE A 37 13.35 -8.44 -23.14
C PHE A 37 12.33 -8.98 -24.14
N GLY A 38 12.80 -9.57 -25.24
CA GLY A 38 11.96 -10.17 -26.27
C GLY A 38 11.12 -11.37 -25.79
N ASN A 39 11.55 -12.02 -24.71
CA ASN A 39 10.92 -13.19 -24.10
C ASN A 39 10.21 -12.85 -22.77
N ALA A 40 9.94 -11.57 -22.52
CA ALA A 40 9.31 -11.10 -21.30
C ALA A 40 8.05 -11.92 -20.96
N GLN A 41 7.96 -12.41 -19.73
CA GLN A 41 6.83 -13.20 -19.27
C GLN A 41 5.56 -12.33 -19.24
N VAL A 42 4.53 -12.77 -19.95
CA VAL A 42 3.26 -12.04 -20.00
C VAL A 42 2.50 -12.20 -18.69
N LEU A 43 2.06 -11.08 -18.14
CA LEU A 43 1.24 -10.98 -16.93
C LEU A 43 -0.11 -10.34 -17.26
N SER A 44 -1.15 -10.72 -16.52
CA SER A 44 -2.52 -10.22 -16.71
C SER A 44 -3.22 -10.02 -15.37
N GLY A 45 -4.11 -9.03 -15.31
CA GLY A 45 -4.87 -8.71 -14.11
C GLY A 45 -4.34 -7.46 -13.41
N ILE A 46 -5.02 -7.09 -12.33
CA ILE A 46 -4.76 -5.85 -11.58
C ILE A 46 -4.08 -6.08 -10.22
N ARG A 47 -4.14 -7.32 -9.73
CA ARG A 47 -3.40 -7.84 -8.58
C ARG A 47 -2.68 -9.10 -9.05
N ILE A 48 -1.36 -9.07 -9.09
CA ILE A 48 -0.51 -10.15 -9.61
C ILE A 48 0.54 -10.45 -8.56
N THR A 49 0.68 -11.72 -8.22
CA THR A 49 1.83 -12.25 -7.48
C THR A 49 2.39 -13.40 -8.29
N VAL A 50 3.62 -13.26 -8.77
CA VAL A 50 4.27 -14.26 -9.63
C VAL A 50 5.65 -14.61 -9.10
N ALA A 51 6.00 -15.89 -9.10
CA ALA A 51 7.34 -16.33 -8.74
C ALA A 51 8.34 -15.95 -9.85
N GLY A 52 9.49 -15.41 -9.45
CA GLY A 52 10.59 -15.07 -10.33
C GLY A 52 11.92 -15.63 -9.83
N ASN A 53 12.86 -15.79 -10.74
CA ASN A 53 14.22 -16.23 -10.45
C ASN A 53 15.16 -15.65 -11.51
N ASN A 54 16.22 -14.98 -11.07
CA ASN A 54 17.24 -14.40 -11.95
C ASN A 54 18.61 -15.11 -11.86
N VAL A 55 18.66 -16.29 -11.24
CA VAL A 55 19.84 -17.14 -11.28
C VAL A 55 20.16 -17.48 -12.74
N GLU A 56 21.43 -17.27 -13.14
CA GLU A 56 21.93 -17.41 -14.51
C GLU A 56 21.34 -16.45 -15.56
N ALA A 57 20.57 -15.44 -15.13
CA ALA A 57 20.16 -14.37 -16.01
C ALA A 57 21.35 -13.56 -16.56
N THR A 58 21.14 -12.80 -17.62
CA THR A 58 22.14 -11.96 -18.26
C THR A 58 21.57 -10.61 -18.68
N LYS A 59 22.40 -9.58 -18.57
CA LYS A 59 22.07 -8.25 -19.06
C LYS A 59 22.26 -8.14 -20.57
N GLU A 60 21.24 -7.68 -21.28
CA GLU A 60 21.31 -7.50 -22.73
C GLU A 60 22.15 -6.28 -23.14
N THR A 61 22.70 -6.32 -24.35
CA THR A 61 23.39 -5.15 -24.91
C THR A 61 22.38 -4.03 -25.18
N GLY A 62 22.62 -2.86 -24.58
CA GLY A 62 21.73 -1.70 -24.68
C GLY A 62 20.64 -1.66 -23.61
N GLU A 63 20.60 -2.65 -22.72
CA GLU A 63 19.71 -2.64 -21.58
C GLU A 63 19.96 -1.45 -20.63
N PRO A 64 18.91 -0.71 -20.22
CA PRO A 64 19.04 0.38 -19.25
C PRO A 64 19.63 -0.08 -17.91
N GLN A 65 20.07 0.89 -17.10
CA GLN A 65 20.36 0.64 -15.70
C GLN A 65 19.07 0.72 -14.89
N HIS A 66 18.77 -0.34 -14.14
CA HIS A 66 17.60 -0.38 -13.26
C HIS A 66 17.93 0.32 -11.95
N ALA A 67 17.12 1.31 -11.57
CA ALA A 67 17.38 2.19 -10.43
C ALA A 67 18.79 2.83 -10.44
N GLN A 68 19.30 3.17 -11.64
CA GLN A 68 20.65 3.74 -11.84
C GLN A 68 21.80 2.83 -11.38
N ASN A 69 21.52 1.55 -11.14
CA ASN A 69 22.53 0.56 -10.81
C ASN A 69 22.90 -0.26 -12.08
N PRO A 70 24.19 -0.58 -12.30
CA PRO A 70 24.63 -1.39 -13.43
C PRO A 70 23.95 -2.75 -13.53
N GLY A 71 23.64 -3.38 -12.39
CA GLY A 71 22.98 -4.69 -12.35
C GLY A 71 23.74 -5.77 -13.14
N GLY A 72 23.04 -6.73 -13.71
CA GLY A 72 23.66 -7.76 -14.56
C GLY A 72 22.91 -9.07 -14.72
N LYS A 73 21.82 -9.25 -13.96
CA LYS A 73 21.01 -10.46 -13.82
C LYS A 73 19.52 -10.09 -13.92
N SER A 74 19.14 -9.39 -14.99
CA SER A 74 17.75 -8.95 -15.19
C SER A 74 16.89 -10.06 -15.78
N VAL A 75 15.63 -10.11 -15.36
CA VAL A 75 14.57 -10.89 -16.03
C VAL A 75 13.38 -9.99 -16.30
N TRP A 76 12.66 -10.28 -17.38
CA TRP A 76 11.66 -9.38 -17.93
C TRP A 76 10.25 -9.91 -17.80
N PHE A 77 9.32 -9.01 -17.51
CA PHE A 77 7.90 -9.25 -17.50
C PHE A 77 7.21 -8.22 -18.38
N LYS A 78 6.09 -8.60 -18.98
CA LYS A 78 5.28 -7.74 -19.84
C LYS A 78 3.85 -7.71 -19.31
N TRP A 79 3.36 -6.53 -18.96
CA TRP A 79 2.05 -6.34 -18.36
C TRP A 79 1.30 -5.23 -19.09
N THR A 80 0.09 -5.53 -19.55
CA THR A 80 -0.82 -4.51 -20.12
C THR A 80 -1.76 -4.05 -19.02
N ALA A 81 -1.74 -2.76 -18.71
CA ALA A 81 -2.53 -2.20 -17.63
C ALA A 81 -4.03 -2.28 -17.98
N PRO A 82 -4.88 -2.88 -17.13
CA PRO A 82 -6.32 -3.01 -17.42
C PRO A 82 -7.07 -1.67 -17.29
N MET A 83 -6.51 -0.72 -16.54
CA MET A 83 -7.07 0.61 -16.28
C MET A 83 -5.95 1.64 -16.06
N SER A 84 -6.26 2.92 -16.17
CA SER A 84 -5.33 3.99 -15.78
C SER A 84 -5.38 4.16 -14.26
N ARG A 85 -4.24 3.97 -13.57
CA ARG A 85 -4.13 4.10 -12.10
C ARG A 85 -2.67 4.12 -11.65
N VAL A 86 -2.36 4.69 -10.49
CA VAL A 86 -1.08 4.45 -9.82
C VAL A 86 -1.00 3.00 -9.30
N MET A 87 0.03 2.28 -9.75
CA MET A 87 0.32 0.90 -9.42
C MET A 87 1.61 0.79 -8.62
N SER A 88 1.59 -0.02 -7.57
CA SER A 88 2.77 -0.47 -6.85
C SER A 88 3.30 -1.75 -7.48
N ILE A 89 4.54 -1.67 -7.97
CA ILE A 89 5.31 -2.81 -8.47
C ILE A 89 6.42 -3.07 -7.45
N SER A 90 6.41 -4.23 -6.80
CA SER A 90 7.36 -4.60 -5.73
C SER A 90 7.94 -5.98 -5.94
N THR A 91 9.08 -6.23 -5.30
CA THR A 91 9.55 -7.58 -5.04
C THR A 91 9.26 -7.99 -3.60
N SER A 92 8.94 -9.26 -3.39
CA SER A 92 8.77 -9.87 -2.07
C SER A 92 9.36 -11.28 -2.05
N ARG A 93 9.35 -11.92 -0.88
CA ARG A 93 9.94 -13.27 -0.65
C ARG A 93 11.29 -13.49 -1.33
N THR A 94 12.15 -12.47 -1.30
CA THR A 94 13.47 -12.51 -1.92
C THR A 94 14.39 -13.47 -1.15
N SER A 95 15.27 -14.14 -1.88
CA SER A 95 16.42 -14.83 -1.29
C SER A 95 17.23 -13.85 -0.43
N SER A 96 17.81 -14.30 0.68
CA SER A 96 18.48 -13.44 1.67
C SER A 96 19.58 -12.54 1.12
N ASN A 97 20.15 -12.91 -0.03
CA ASN A 97 21.30 -12.24 -0.63
C ASN A 97 20.91 -11.42 -1.86
N LEU A 98 19.67 -11.55 -2.33
CA LEU A 98 19.18 -10.87 -3.51
C LEU A 98 18.60 -9.52 -3.11
N ASN A 99 19.44 -8.49 -3.15
CA ASN A 99 18.98 -7.12 -3.20
C ASN A 99 18.49 -6.81 -4.61
N THR A 100 17.18 -6.64 -4.80
CA THR A 100 16.61 -6.48 -6.13
C THR A 100 16.80 -5.06 -6.66
N LEU A 101 16.63 -4.88 -7.97
CA LEU A 101 16.43 -3.60 -8.64
C LEU A 101 15.19 -3.73 -9.52
N LEU A 102 14.39 -2.68 -9.59
CA LEU A 102 13.21 -2.60 -10.44
C LEU A 102 13.35 -1.48 -11.47
N GLY A 103 12.97 -1.79 -12.69
CA GLY A 103 12.71 -0.80 -13.73
C GLY A 103 11.42 -1.12 -14.47
N VAL A 104 10.64 -0.08 -14.77
CA VAL A 104 9.38 -0.18 -15.50
C VAL A 104 9.47 0.75 -16.71
N TYR A 105 9.12 0.22 -17.88
CA TYR A 105 9.43 0.83 -19.16
C TYR A 105 8.27 0.74 -20.15
N ILE A 106 8.26 1.67 -21.12
CA ILE A 106 7.49 1.56 -22.37
C ILE A 106 8.48 1.58 -23.53
N GLY A 107 8.23 0.76 -24.56
CA GLY A 107 8.98 0.78 -25.80
C GLY A 107 8.94 -0.56 -26.53
N SER A 108 9.53 -0.59 -27.72
CA SER A 108 9.51 -1.77 -28.60
C SER A 108 10.85 -2.51 -28.68
N ALA A 109 11.94 -1.94 -28.15
CA ALA A 109 13.26 -2.56 -28.15
C ALA A 109 14.07 -2.15 -26.93
N VAL A 110 14.85 -3.09 -26.39
CA VAL A 110 15.61 -2.97 -25.13
C VAL A 110 16.54 -1.75 -25.08
N ASN A 111 17.11 -1.35 -26.22
CA ASN A 111 18.02 -0.21 -26.37
C ASN A 111 17.32 1.15 -26.61
N SER A 112 15.99 1.19 -26.52
CA SER A 112 15.18 2.38 -26.82
C SER A 112 14.01 2.56 -25.84
N LEU A 113 14.12 1.95 -24.66
CA LEU A 113 13.07 1.99 -23.64
C LEU A 113 12.98 3.36 -22.97
N SER A 114 11.75 3.86 -22.83
CA SER A 114 11.43 5.03 -22.02
C SER A 114 11.13 4.60 -20.58
N VAL A 115 11.86 5.18 -19.63
CA VAL A 115 11.69 4.91 -18.19
C VAL A 115 10.35 5.47 -17.73
N GLN A 116 9.53 4.64 -17.08
CA GLN A 116 8.28 5.05 -16.46
C GLN A 116 8.39 5.08 -14.94
N ALA A 117 9.08 4.10 -14.35
CA ALA A 117 9.33 4.05 -12.92
C ALA A 117 10.59 3.22 -12.60
N LEU A 118 11.27 3.53 -11.50
CA LEU A 118 12.43 2.79 -11.00
C LEU A 118 12.28 2.57 -9.49
N GLY A 119 12.96 1.55 -8.94
CA GLY A 119 13.06 1.35 -7.48
C GLY A 119 14.17 0.37 -7.09
N ASP A 120 14.86 0.62 -5.99
CA ASP A 120 15.95 -0.25 -5.45
C ASP A 120 15.53 -0.80 -4.08
N ASP A 121 15.01 0.07 -3.20
CA ASP A 121 14.55 -0.31 -1.86
C ASP A 121 13.04 -0.08 -1.66
N ILE A 122 12.40 -0.93 -0.86
CA ILE A 122 10.99 -0.81 -0.49
C ILE A 122 10.80 0.04 0.79
N SER A 123 11.78 0.10 1.69
CA SER A 123 11.71 0.88 2.94
C SER A 123 13.09 1.16 3.55
N PHE A 124 13.14 2.13 4.46
CA PHE A 124 14.31 2.43 5.30
C PHE A 124 14.21 1.72 6.69
N PRO A 125 15.32 1.24 7.30
CA PRO A 125 16.66 1.12 6.71
C PRO A 125 16.65 0.21 5.47
N ALA A 126 17.54 0.51 4.51
CA ALA A 126 17.62 -0.13 3.20
C ALA A 126 17.48 -1.65 3.30
N ASN A 127 16.75 -2.26 2.38
CA ASN A 127 16.46 -3.68 2.45
C ASN A 127 16.46 -4.31 1.07
N VAL A 128 16.61 -5.63 1.05
CA VAL A 128 16.86 -6.40 -0.18
C VAL A 128 15.69 -6.46 -1.18
N LYS A 129 14.60 -5.73 -0.96
CA LYS A 129 13.40 -5.72 -1.81
C LYS A 129 13.21 -4.34 -2.38
N SER A 130 12.76 -4.27 -3.61
CA SER A 130 12.55 -3.02 -4.32
C SER A 130 11.09 -2.73 -4.52
N ARG A 131 10.77 -1.45 -4.73
CA ARG A 131 9.42 -1.06 -5.10
C ARG A 131 9.36 0.22 -5.94
N ALA A 132 8.78 0.12 -7.13
CA ALA A 132 8.51 1.25 -8.03
C ALA A 132 7.03 1.65 -7.98
N LEU A 133 6.72 2.95 -8.12
CA LEU A 133 5.36 3.44 -8.36
C LEU A 133 5.20 3.80 -9.83
N LEU A 134 4.18 3.26 -10.46
CA LEU A 134 3.87 3.49 -11.86
C LEU A 134 2.51 4.16 -11.98
N THR A 135 2.44 5.37 -12.54
CA THR A 135 1.17 5.91 -13.06
C THR A 135 0.85 5.20 -14.37
N ALA A 136 0.09 4.11 -14.29
CA ALA A 136 -0.25 3.28 -15.43
C ALA A 136 -1.37 3.94 -16.25
N THR A 137 -1.35 3.75 -17.56
CA THR A 137 -2.41 4.13 -18.49
C THR A 137 -3.11 2.87 -18.98
N GLY A 138 -4.44 2.82 -18.90
CA GLY A 138 -5.22 1.66 -19.33
C GLY A 138 -4.99 1.33 -20.80
N GLY A 139 -4.77 0.04 -21.09
CA GLY A 139 -4.42 -0.48 -22.41
C GLY A 139 -2.95 -0.31 -22.80
N GLU A 140 -2.18 0.50 -22.07
CA GLU A 140 -0.75 0.66 -22.31
C GLU A 140 0.02 -0.56 -21.82
N THR A 141 1.11 -0.90 -22.52
CA THR A 141 1.89 -2.10 -22.22
C THR A 141 3.24 -1.73 -21.63
N TYR A 142 3.47 -2.19 -20.40
CA TYR A 142 4.65 -1.94 -19.62
C TYR A 142 5.57 -3.17 -19.61
N TYR A 143 6.86 -2.92 -19.69
CA TYR A 143 7.91 -3.91 -19.50
C TYR A 143 8.56 -3.68 -18.14
N ILE A 144 8.62 -4.73 -17.33
CA ILE A 144 9.13 -4.69 -15.96
C ILE A 144 10.38 -5.55 -15.91
N ALA A 145 11.50 -4.95 -15.56
CA ALA A 145 12.75 -5.65 -15.30
C ALA A 145 12.94 -5.81 -13.78
N VAL A 146 13.26 -7.04 -13.36
CA VAL A 146 13.75 -7.34 -12.01
C VAL A 146 15.19 -7.81 -12.14
N ASP A 147 16.12 -7.07 -11.54
CA ASP A 147 17.55 -7.38 -11.54
C ASP A 147 18.05 -7.51 -10.09
N GLY A 148 19.31 -7.90 -9.90
CA GLY A 148 20.01 -7.82 -8.63
C GLY A 148 21.03 -6.69 -8.61
N SER A 149 21.16 -6.04 -7.46
CA SER A 149 22.12 -4.94 -7.28
C SER A 149 23.56 -5.41 -7.48
N SER A 150 24.38 -4.51 -8.03
CA SER A 150 25.82 -4.64 -8.10
C SER A 150 26.45 -3.51 -7.28
N VAL A 151 27.44 -3.83 -6.43
CA VAL A 151 28.20 -2.85 -5.64
C VAL A 151 29.68 -2.91 -6.01
N ASP A 152 30.30 -1.75 -6.22
CA ASP A 152 31.75 -1.58 -6.40
C ASP A 152 32.44 -2.55 -7.39
N GLY A 153 31.77 -2.84 -8.51
CA GLY A 153 32.30 -3.73 -9.56
C GLY A 153 32.23 -5.23 -9.23
N ALA A 154 31.58 -5.61 -8.12
CA ALA A 154 31.23 -6.99 -7.84
C ALA A 154 30.18 -7.52 -8.83
N PRO A 155 30.12 -8.84 -9.08
CA PRO A 155 29.03 -9.43 -9.85
C PRO A 155 27.67 -9.11 -9.21
N SER A 156 26.67 -8.82 -10.04
CA SER A 156 25.29 -8.66 -9.60
C SER A 156 24.80 -9.91 -8.86
N VAL A 157 24.11 -9.69 -7.74
CA VAL A 157 23.52 -10.77 -6.93
C VAL A 157 22.33 -11.41 -7.64
N SER A 158 22.06 -12.69 -7.37
CA SER A 158 20.92 -13.39 -7.96
C SER A 158 20.25 -14.31 -6.94
N GLY A 159 19.01 -14.71 -7.24
CA GLY A 159 18.21 -15.58 -6.41
C GLY A 159 16.75 -15.64 -6.86
N SER A 160 15.93 -16.28 -6.03
CA SER A 160 14.48 -16.28 -6.19
C SER A 160 13.83 -15.05 -5.55
N PHE A 161 12.67 -14.67 -6.10
CA PHE A 161 11.82 -13.60 -5.59
C PHE A 161 10.35 -13.86 -5.98
N GLN A 162 9.44 -13.06 -5.44
CA GLN A 162 8.10 -12.85 -5.97
C GLN A 162 8.01 -11.43 -6.52
N LEU A 163 7.41 -11.26 -7.70
CA LEU A 163 7.02 -9.97 -8.24
C LEU A 163 5.55 -9.75 -7.93
N ASP A 164 5.26 -8.63 -7.28
CA ASP A 164 3.93 -8.20 -6.89
C ASP A 164 3.55 -6.92 -7.63
N ILE A 165 2.43 -6.95 -8.35
CA ILE A 165 1.82 -5.79 -8.99
C ILE A 165 0.44 -5.61 -8.37
N SER A 166 0.17 -4.44 -7.82
CA SER A 166 -1.12 -4.12 -7.22
C SER A 166 -1.39 -2.62 -7.36
N PRO A 167 -2.64 -2.15 -7.26
CA PRO A 167 -2.91 -0.75 -6.94
C PRO A 167 -1.93 -0.23 -5.90
N ALA A 168 -1.29 0.92 -6.16
CA ALA A 168 -0.71 1.68 -5.08
C ALA A 168 -1.89 2.13 -4.22
N PHE A 169 -1.89 1.73 -2.95
CA PHE A 169 -3.03 1.81 -2.02
C PHE A 169 -3.97 3.00 -2.26
N PRO A 170 -5.28 2.78 -2.31
CA PRO A 170 -6.18 3.72 -1.66
C PRO A 170 -6.10 3.42 -0.16
N VAL A 171 -5.30 4.19 0.62
CA VAL A 171 -5.06 3.93 2.06
C VAL A 171 -6.31 4.14 2.93
N GLN A 172 -7.49 4.31 2.34
CA GLN A 172 -8.68 4.74 3.06
C GLN A 172 -9.84 3.74 3.01
N ALA A 173 -9.58 2.44 3.06
CA ALA A 173 -10.64 1.44 3.18
C ALA A 173 -10.46 0.64 4.47
N LEU A 174 -11.52 0.58 5.28
CA LEU A 174 -11.64 -0.38 6.38
C LEU A 174 -11.78 -1.78 5.79
N ASP A 175 -10.67 -2.45 5.53
CA ASP A 175 -10.65 -3.85 5.11
C ASP A 175 -10.07 -4.67 6.27
N GLN A 176 -10.91 -5.28 7.11
CA GLN A 176 -10.46 -6.03 8.29
C GLN A 176 -10.18 -7.50 7.99
N ASP A 177 -10.79 -8.07 6.94
CA ASP A 177 -10.56 -9.47 6.56
C ASP A 177 -9.45 -9.64 5.50
N GLY A 178 -8.96 -8.54 4.94
CA GLY A 178 -7.79 -8.44 4.07
C GLY A 178 -8.07 -8.88 2.64
N ASP A 179 -9.34 -8.85 2.22
CA ASP A 179 -9.78 -9.28 0.90
C ASP A 179 -9.66 -8.17 -0.17
N GLY A 180 -9.32 -6.96 0.26
CA GLY A 180 -9.17 -5.77 -0.58
C GLY A 180 -10.47 -5.02 -0.83
N ILE A 181 -11.55 -5.32 -0.09
CA ILE A 181 -12.86 -4.66 -0.13
C ILE A 181 -13.09 -3.95 1.20
N THR A 182 -13.76 -2.80 1.16
CA THR A 182 -14.18 -2.07 2.36
C THR A 182 -15.31 -2.81 3.06
N ASP A 183 -15.12 -3.10 4.34
CA ASP A 183 -16.10 -3.69 5.23
C ASP A 183 -17.11 -2.66 5.75
N LEU A 184 -18.38 -3.06 5.86
CA LEU A 184 -19.38 -2.27 6.58
C LEU A 184 -19.11 -2.39 8.08
N THR A 185 -18.61 -1.31 8.67
CA THR A 185 -18.22 -1.29 10.08
C THR A 185 -19.00 -0.24 10.85
N VAL A 186 -19.66 -0.65 11.93
CA VAL A 186 -20.28 0.27 12.88
C VAL A 186 -19.67 0.13 14.27
N TYR A 187 -19.53 1.25 14.97
CA TYR A 187 -19.16 1.32 16.37
C TYR A 187 -20.38 1.67 17.21
N ARG A 188 -20.55 0.95 18.32
CA ARG A 188 -21.61 1.19 19.30
C ARG A 188 -21.03 1.88 20.54
N PRO A 189 -21.22 3.21 20.69
CA PRO A 189 -20.65 3.94 21.82
C PRO A 189 -21.12 3.44 23.19
N SER A 190 -22.35 2.90 23.26
CA SER A 190 -22.94 2.44 24.53
C SER A 190 -22.33 1.16 25.08
N THR A 191 -21.60 0.39 24.27
CA THR A 191 -20.95 -0.86 24.70
C THR A 191 -19.48 -0.94 24.34
N GLY A 192 -18.94 0.03 23.59
CA GLY A 192 -17.58 -0.02 23.06
C GLY A 192 -17.36 -1.10 21.98
N ASP A 193 -18.44 -1.69 21.45
CA ASP A 193 -18.36 -2.78 20.48
C ASP A 193 -18.25 -2.29 19.04
N TRP A 194 -17.56 -3.08 18.22
CA TRP A 194 -17.48 -2.95 16.78
C TRP A 194 -18.20 -4.12 16.12
N TYR A 195 -19.01 -3.80 15.13
CA TYR A 195 -19.68 -4.77 14.28
C TYR A 195 -19.24 -4.56 12.85
N THR A 196 -18.41 -5.47 12.37
CA THR A 196 -17.86 -5.47 11.01
C THR A 196 -18.52 -6.57 10.20
N ARG A 197 -18.98 -6.23 9.00
CA ARG A 197 -19.38 -7.19 7.98
C ARG A 197 -18.36 -7.16 6.86
N GLY A 198 -17.46 -8.14 6.88
CA GLY A 198 -16.57 -8.39 5.75
C GLY A 198 -17.23 -9.25 4.69
N SER A 199 -16.63 -9.26 3.49
CA SER A 199 -17.21 -9.98 2.34
C SER A 199 -17.20 -11.49 2.55
N THR A 200 -16.27 -12.00 3.36
CA THR A 200 -16.15 -13.43 3.64
C THR A 200 -16.64 -13.82 5.04
N LYS A 201 -16.65 -12.87 5.99
CA LYS A 201 -17.01 -13.17 7.38
C LYS A 201 -17.50 -11.92 8.13
N ASN A 202 -18.51 -12.12 8.98
CA ASN A 202 -18.88 -11.13 9.99
C ASN A 202 -17.94 -11.22 11.21
N ILE A 203 -17.46 -10.08 11.67
CA ILE A 203 -16.51 -9.97 12.78
C ILE A 203 -17.15 -9.05 13.83
N ILE A 204 -17.25 -9.53 15.07
CA ILE A 204 -17.62 -8.72 16.22
C ILE A 204 -16.37 -8.57 17.08
N ARG A 205 -15.96 -7.34 17.36
CA ARG A 205 -14.80 -7.04 18.22
C ARG A 205 -15.24 -6.15 19.36
N HIS A 206 -14.87 -6.52 20.57
CA HIS A 206 -14.89 -5.64 21.72
C HIS A 206 -13.44 -5.35 22.09
N PHE A 207 -13.02 -4.08 21.99
CA PHE A 207 -11.68 -3.66 22.39
C PHE A 207 -11.70 -2.20 22.85
N GLY A 208 -11.18 -1.94 24.05
CA GLY A 208 -11.28 -0.64 24.72
C GLY A 208 -12.34 -0.59 25.81
N ALA A 209 -12.58 0.60 26.34
CA ALA A 209 -13.68 0.91 27.23
C ALA A 209 -14.74 1.76 26.52
N ASP A 210 -15.91 1.94 27.14
CA ASP A 210 -16.95 2.83 26.62
C ASP A 210 -16.40 4.24 26.36
N GLY A 211 -16.65 4.75 25.14
CA GLY A 211 -16.14 6.04 24.69
C GLY A 211 -14.72 6.02 24.10
N ASP A 212 -14.02 4.89 24.12
CA ASP A 212 -12.79 4.73 23.35
C ASP A 212 -13.12 4.68 21.85
N MET A 213 -12.41 5.52 21.09
CA MET A 213 -12.67 5.73 19.69
C MET A 213 -11.98 4.67 18.83
N PRO A 214 -12.72 3.95 17.96
CA PRO A 214 -12.13 3.11 16.94
C PRO A 214 -11.13 3.84 16.05
N VAL A 215 -9.95 3.26 15.84
CA VAL A 215 -9.00 3.75 14.83
C VAL A 215 -8.66 2.60 13.89
N ALA A 216 -9.17 2.70 12.66
CA ALA A 216 -8.94 1.73 11.59
C ALA A 216 -7.44 1.64 11.26
N ILE A 217 -6.94 0.44 11.03
CA ILE A 217 -5.55 0.26 10.58
C ILE A 217 -5.55 -0.25 9.13
N PRO A 218 -5.10 0.53 8.14
CA PRO A 218 -4.78 0.03 6.80
C PRO A 218 -3.85 -1.20 6.84
N LEU A 219 -4.36 -2.38 6.51
CA LEU A 219 -3.67 -3.65 6.70
C LEU A 219 -2.49 -3.83 5.74
N ALA A 220 -1.29 -4.04 6.29
CA ALA A 220 -0.30 -4.92 5.68
C ALA A 220 0.25 -5.98 6.64
N PHE A 221 0.12 -5.81 7.97
CA PHE A 221 0.68 -6.76 8.91
C PHE A 221 -0.22 -6.94 10.13
N ARG A 222 -0.75 -8.17 10.25
CA ARG A 222 -1.39 -8.78 11.42
C ARG A 222 -2.92 -8.76 11.41
N ASN A 223 -3.47 -9.79 10.79
CA ASN A 223 -4.81 -10.31 11.07
C ASN A 223 -5.12 -10.21 12.57
N GLY A 224 -6.01 -9.29 12.94
CA GLY A 224 -6.52 -9.18 14.30
C GLY A 224 -5.83 -8.18 15.24
N GLU A 225 -5.04 -7.22 14.76
CA GLU A 225 -4.70 -6.03 15.56
C GLU A 225 -5.93 -5.12 15.69
N SER A 226 -6.30 -4.79 16.93
CA SER A 226 -7.39 -3.84 17.24
C SER A 226 -6.79 -2.63 17.92
N THR A 227 -7.12 -1.43 17.45
CA THR A 227 -6.58 -0.17 17.97
C THR A 227 -7.73 0.78 18.30
N VAL A 228 -7.67 1.37 19.50
CA VAL A 228 -8.58 2.43 19.93
C VAL A 228 -7.83 3.59 20.56
N PHE A 229 -8.41 4.77 20.49
CA PHE A 229 -7.90 5.98 21.11
C PHE A 229 -8.88 6.48 22.16
N ARG A 230 -8.42 6.71 23.40
CA ARG A 230 -9.23 7.28 24.47
C ARG A 230 -9.19 8.81 24.40
N PRO A 231 -10.28 9.49 24.01
CA PRO A 231 -10.25 10.93 23.77
C PRO A 231 -10.21 11.76 25.06
N SER A 232 -10.64 11.16 26.18
CA SER A 232 -10.61 11.82 27.49
C SER A 232 -9.22 11.92 28.09
N THR A 233 -8.27 11.08 27.65
CA THR A 233 -6.90 11.04 28.19
C THR A 233 -5.82 11.21 27.14
N GLY A 234 -6.12 11.00 25.86
CA GLY A 234 -5.12 10.97 24.80
C GLY A 234 -4.32 9.66 24.73
N THR A 235 -4.90 8.56 25.24
CA THR A 235 -4.20 7.27 25.36
C THR A 235 -4.61 6.33 24.23
N TRP A 236 -3.62 5.79 23.54
CA TRP A 236 -3.79 4.72 22.56
C TRP A 236 -3.77 3.36 23.25
N TYR A 237 -4.65 2.47 22.82
CA TYR A 237 -4.66 1.06 23.18
C TYR A 237 -4.58 0.25 21.90
N SER A 238 -3.77 -0.79 21.92
CA SER A 238 -3.68 -1.73 20.80
C SER A 238 -3.52 -3.15 21.32
N GLN A 239 -4.06 -4.13 20.61
CA GLN A 239 -3.90 -5.54 20.95
C GLN A 239 -3.70 -6.37 19.68
N LEU A 240 -2.59 -7.10 19.64
CA LEU A 240 -2.37 -8.17 18.66
C LEU A 240 -3.09 -9.42 19.10
N GLY A 241 -3.74 -10.14 18.18
CA GLY A 241 -4.48 -11.37 18.50
C GLY A 241 -3.68 -12.47 19.22
N CYS A 242 -2.35 -12.41 19.23
CA CYS A 242 -1.45 -13.34 19.94
C CYS A 242 -1.15 -12.96 21.39
N CYS A 243 -1.38 -11.72 21.78
CA CYS A 243 -0.54 -11.05 22.77
C CYS A 243 -1.35 -10.13 23.70
N THR A 244 -0.75 -9.77 24.84
CA THR A 244 -1.35 -8.83 25.81
C THR A 244 -1.57 -7.46 25.18
N ALA A 245 -2.70 -6.83 25.48
CA ALA A 245 -2.98 -5.47 25.08
C ALA A 245 -1.90 -4.50 25.59
N GLN A 246 -1.50 -3.56 24.74
CA GLN A 246 -0.54 -2.51 25.01
C GLN A 246 -1.27 -1.16 25.10
N SER A 247 -0.68 -0.23 25.83
CA SER A 247 -1.15 1.15 25.86
C SER A 247 0.02 2.11 25.74
N VAL A 248 -0.24 3.23 25.08
CA VAL A 248 0.73 4.32 24.88
C VAL A 248 0.02 5.65 25.12
N LEU A 249 0.50 6.44 26.07
CA LEU A 249 0.03 7.81 26.24
C LEU A 249 0.70 8.69 25.18
N TRP A 250 0.00 8.92 24.08
CA TRP A 250 0.48 9.74 22.96
C TRP A 250 -0.65 10.62 22.42
N GLY A 251 -0.81 11.77 23.06
CA GLY A 251 -1.91 12.70 22.82
C GLY A 251 -2.34 13.35 24.13
N THR A 252 -3.40 14.13 24.04
CA THR A 252 -4.04 14.79 25.17
C THR A 252 -5.56 14.75 25.00
N ALA A 253 -6.30 15.14 26.03
CA ALA A 253 -7.74 15.17 25.97
C ALA A 253 -8.25 16.09 24.84
N GLY A 254 -9.15 15.58 24.01
CA GLY A 254 -9.73 16.31 22.88
C GLY A 254 -8.87 16.35 21.61
N ASP A 255 -7.72 15.69 21.59
CA ASP A 255 -7.01 15.42 20.34
C ASP A 255 -7.82 14.43 19.48
N ILE A 256 -7.68 14.54 18.15
CA ILE A 256 -8.37 13.70 17.17
C ILE A 256 -7.38 12.66 16.64
N PRO A 257 -7.65 11.35 16.76
CA PRO A 257 -6.78 10.32 16.20
C PRO A 257 -6.92 10.27 14.67
N THR A 258 -5.81 10.05 13.98
CA THR A 258 -5.79 9.84 12.53
C THR A 258 -5.12 8.51 12.18
N ALA A 259 -5.63 7.87 11.14
CA ALA A 259 -5.38 6.47 10.82
C ALA A 259 -4.67 6.35 9.46
N GLU A 260 -3.44 6.84 9.39
CA GLU A 260 -2.73 7.01 8.12
C GLU A 260 -1.23 6.68 8.22
N ALA A 261 -0.64 6.28 7.09
CA ALA A 261 0.75 5.85 6.98
C ALA A 261 1.71 7.02 6.69
N PHE A 262 1.82 7.97 7.62
CA PHE A 262 2.64 9.20 7.45
C PHE A 262 4.16 8.98 7.33
N SER A 263 4.69 7.81 7.71
CA SER A 263 6.13 7.49 7.63
C SER A 263 6.52 6.69 6.38
N GLY A 264 5.56 6.29 5.53
CA GLY A 264 5.77 5.42 4.34
C GLY A 264 6.29 4.02 4.64
N GLY A 265 6.50 3.71 5.93
CA GLY A 265 6.57 2.35 6.42
C GLY A 265 5.18 1.74 6.50
N ILE A 266 5.14 0.42 6.44
CA ILE A 266 3.98 -0.43 6.76
C ILE A 266 3.56 -0.37 8.24
N ASN A 267 4.38 0.29 9.08
CA ASN A 267 4.14 0.49 10.50
C ASN A 267 3.49 1.86 10.70
N MET A 268 2.24 1.86 11.16
CA MET A 268 1.57 3.10 11.51
C MET A 268 2.20 3.76 12.73
N ASN A 269 2.20 5.09 12.65
CA ASN A 269 2.48 5.98 13.75
C ASN A 269 1.17 6.31 14.46
N TYR A 270 1.15 6.25 15.80
CA TYR A 270 0.04 6.82 16.57
C TYR A 270 0.01 8.32 16.31
N THR A 271 -0.95 8.77 15.52
CA THR A 271 -0.98 10.16 15.02
C THR A 271 -2.22 10.86 15.52
N VAL A 272 -2.03 12.05 16.07
CA VAL A 272 -3.12 12.88 16.54
C VAL A 272 -3.01 14.30 15.98
N PHE A 273 -4.17 14.88 15.72
CA PHE A 273 -4.32 16.31 15.44
C PHE A 273 -4.99 17.00 16.62
N ARG A 274 -4.44 18.13 17.04
CA ARG A 274 -5.00 18.94 18.13
C ARG A 274 -5.89 20.04 17.55
N PRO A 275 -7.23 19.92 17.60
CA PRO A 275 -8.13 20.87 16.97
C PRO A 275 -8.15 22.24 17.65
N SER A 276 -7.68 22.37 18.89
CA SER A 276 -7.58 23.66 19.58
C SER A 276 -6.41 24.51 19.11
N THR A 277 -5.38 23.89 18.53
CA THR A 277 -4.14 24.57 18.13
C THR A 277 -3.73 24.31 16.70
N GLY A 278 -4.33 23.38 15.97
CA GLY A 278 -3.89 23.01 14.61
C GLY A 278 -2.52 22.31 14.57
N MET A 279 -2.16 21.60 15.64
CA MET A 279 -0.88 20.89 15.75
C MET A 279 -1.05 19.40 15.44
N TRP A 280 -0.12 18.83 14.70
CA TRP A 280 -0.01 17.41 14.43
C TRP A 280 1.12 16.79 15.25
N TYR A 281 0.87 15.59 15.78
CA TYR A 281 1.84 14.79 16.52
C TYR A 281 1.81 13.36 16.03
N ALA A 282 2.89 12.87 15.42
CA ALA A 282 2.99 11.47 14.98
C ALA A 282 4.07 10.73 15.78
N TYR A 283 3.67 9.66 16.45
CA TYR A 283 4.58 8.76 17.16
C TYR A 283 5.29 7.85 16.16
N VAL A 284 6.55 8.16 15.86
CA VAL A 284 7.41 7.25 15.10
C VAL A 284 7.96 6.15 16.00
N ARG A 285 7.86 4.88 15.58
CA ARG A 285 8.30 3.75 16.40
C ARG A 285 9.83 3.75 16.55
N PRO A 286 10.37 3.27 17.69
CA PRO A 286 11.83 3.23 17.89
C PRO A 286 12.57 2.40 16.83
N GLU A 287 11.92 1.39 16.27
CA GLU A 287 12.45 0.52 15.20
C GLU A 287 12.73 1.24 13.89
N ASP A 288 12.05 2.37 13.63
CA ASP A 288 12.27 3.18 12.43
C ASP A 288 13.50 4.10 12.56
N ASN A 289 14.07 4.23 13.77
CA ASN A 289 15.22 5.10 14.08
C ASN A 289 15.06 6.55 13.57
N LEU A 290 13.84 7.07 13.65
CA LEU A 290 13.45 8.42 13.22
C LEU A 290 12.82 9.19 14.39
N PRO A 291 12.95 10.53 14.43
CA PRO A 291 12.32 11.33 15.47
C PRO A 291 10.79 11.34 15.29
N HIS A 292 10.07 11.49 16.42
CA HIS A 292 8.63 11.78 16.38
C HIS A 292 8.36 13.08 15.61
N ILE A 293 7.23 13.13 14.91
CA ILE A 293 6.85 14.29 14.10
C ILE A 293 6.02 15.24 14.97
N THR A 294 6.39 16.51 14.99
CA THR A 294 5.57 17.60 15.52
C THR A 294 5.49 18.69 14.46
N LEU A 295 4.28 18.96 13.95
CA LEU A 295 4.08 19.89 12.85
C LEU A 295 2.92 20.85 13.15
N LYS A 296 3.17 22.15 13.01
CA LYS A 296 2.11 23.16 13.02
C LYS A 296 1.55 23.29 11.60
N PHE A 297 0.42 22.64 11.34
CA PHE A 297 -0.26 22.71 10.04
C PHE A 297 -1.79 22.68 10.24
N GLY A 298 -2.39 23.87 10.18
CA GLY A 298 -3.80 24.09 10.49
C GLY A 298 -4.03 25.14 11.56
N LEU A 299 -5.29 25.46 11.79
CA LEU A 299 -5.79 26.42 12.77
C LEU A 299 -6.77 25.75 13.74
N ALA A 300 -7.14 26.51 14.78
CA ALA A 300 -8.17 26.07 15.70
C ALA A 300 -9.50 25.87 14.95
N GLY A 301 -10.12 24.71 15.12
CA GLY A 301 -11.38 24.35 14.47
C GLY A 301 -11.27 23.80 13.04
N ASP A 302 -10.06 23.67 12.49
CA ASP A 302 -9.85 22.92 11.24
C ASP A 302 -10.12 21.41 11.49
N ILE A 303 -10.59 20.70 10.46
CA ILE A 303 -10.86 19.26 10.48
C ILE A 303 -9.68 18.55 9.81
N PRO A 304 -9.00 17.60 10.46
CA PRO A 304 -7.92 16.84 9.83
C PRO A 304 -8.50 15.89 8.77
N VAL A 305 -7.90 15.90 7.58
CA VAL A 305 -8.31 15.13 6.39
C VAL A 305 -7.09 14.52 5.69
N PRO A 306 -6.18 13.86 6.43
CA PRO A 306 -4.95 13.33 5.85
C PRO A 306 -5.24 12.22 4.83
N GLY A 307 -4.23 11.87 4.04
CA GLY A 307 -4.30 10.77 3.09
C GLY A 307 -3.40 10.99 1.87
N ASN A 308 -3.40 10.07 0.91
CA ASN A 308 -2.50 10.08 -0.24
C ASN A 308 -2.98 11.04 -1.35
N TYR A 309 -2.62 12.32 -1.28
CA TYR A 309 -2.98 13.33 -2.30
C TYR A 309 -1.86 13.56 -3.34
N SER A 310 -0.68 12.97 -3.11
CA SER A 310 0.49 12.99 -3.99
C SER A 310 0.93 11.56 -4.37
N PRO A 311 1.67 11.37 -5.49
CA PRO A 311 2.06 10.04 -5.96
C PRO A 311 3.29 9.48 -5.24
N ASP A 312 3.53 9.79 -3.97
CA ASP A 312 4.79 9.45 -3.27
C ASP A 312 4.68 8.37 -2.17
N ARG A 313 3.52 7.70 -2.05
CA ARG A 313 3.17 6.64 -1.06
C ARG A 313 2.98 7.14 0.37
N PHE A 314 3.26 8.40 0.65
CA PHE A 314 3.10 8.91 2.00
C PHE A 314 1.69 9.47 2.13
N ALA A 315 1.02 9.17 3.25
CA ALA A 315 -0.14 9.96 3.59
C ALA A 315 0.32 11.41 3.81
N ASP A 316 -0.28 12.33 3.07
CA ASP A 316 -0.06 13.75 3.21
C ASP A 316 -0.82 14.28 4.43
N ILE A 317 -0.27 15.35 4.99
CA ILE A 317 -0.91 16.06 6.09
C ILE A 317 -1.87 17.08 5.50
N ALA A 318 -3.16 16.95 5.78
CA ALA A 318 -4.16 17.85 5.22
C ALA A 318 -5.22 18.24 6.24
N VAL A 319 -5.74 19.45 6.09
CA VAL A 319 -6.84 19.99 6.89
C VAL A 319 -7.91 20.64 6.01
N TYR A 320 -9.18 20.46 6.37
CA TYR A 320 -10.33 21.16 5.81
C TYR A 320 -10.77 22.22 6.81
N ARG A 321 -10.93 23.46 6.34
CA ARG A 321 -11.41 24.58 7.16
C ARG A 321 -12.92 24.73 7.01
N PRO A 322 -13.74 24.27 7.98
CA PRO A 322 -15.19 24.28 7.86
C PRO A 322 -15.79 25.70 7.83
N SER A 323 -15.10 26.71 8.37
CA SER A 323 -15.58 28.09 8.36
C SER A 323 -15.49 28.77 6.99
N THR A 324 -14.69 28.22 6.05
CA THR A 324 -14.49 28.80 4.71
C THR A 324 -14.67 27.81 3.58
N GLY A 325 -14.72 26.50 3.84
CA GLY A 325 -14.80 25.48 2.80
C GLY A 325 -13.50 25.26 2.03
N VAL A 326 -12.35 25.48 2.67
CA VAL A 326 -11.03 25.43 2.01
C VAL A 326 -10.19 24.28 2.56
N TRP A 327 -9.58 23.52 1.66
CA TRP A 327 -8.62 22.47 1.96
C TRP A 327 -7.20 23.02 1.88
N TYR A 328 -6.36 22.60 2.82
CA TYR A 328 -4.92 22.83 2.83
C TYR A 328 -4.25 21.48 2.90
N ILE A 329 -3.46 21.14 1.89
CA ILE A 329 -2.82 19.84 1.74
C ILE A 329 -1.32 20.08 1.67
N PHE A 330 -0.60 19.50 2.62
CA PHE A 330 0.86 19.50 2.67
C PHE A 330 1.36 18.23 2.00
N GLU A 331 1.72 18.36 0.72
CA GLU A 331 2.24 17.27 -0.10
C GLU A 331 3.71 17.05 0.25
N ARG A 332 3.99 15.96 0.95
CA ARG A 332 5.32 15.69 1.50
C ARG A 332 6.16 14.92 0.49
N SER A 333 6.88 15.63 -0.34
CA SER A 333 7.72 14.99 -1.35
C SER A 333 8.87 14.14 -0.75
N SER A 334 9.20 13.04 -1.42
CA SER A 334 10.42 12.27 -1.16
C SER A 334 11.69 13.09 -1.42
N PHE A 335 12.78 12.77 -0.72
CA PHE A 335 14.08 13.46 -0.73
C PHE A 335 14.46 14.11 -2.09
N ASN A 336 14.70 15.43 -2.07
CA ASN A 336 15.17 16.32 -3.15
C ASN A 336 14.12 17.12 -3.95
N VAL A 337 12.85 17.14 -3.56
CA VAL A 337 11.87 18.16 -4.00
C VAL A 337 11.45 19.02 -2.79
N PRO A 338 11.19 20.34 -2.94
CA PRO A 338 10.63 21.13 -1.85
C PRO A 338 9.18 20.71 -1.54
N ASP A 339 8.83 20.67 -0.26
CA ASP A 339 7.44 20.45 0.18
C ASP A 339 6.48 21.43 -0.54
N HIS A 340 5.33 20.92 -0.97
CA HIS A 340 4.31 21.71 -1.65
C HIS A 340 3.06 21.85 -0.79
N ILE A 341 2.52 23.07 -0.68
CA ILE A 341 1.22 23.29 -0.05
C ILE A 341 0.20 23.57 -1.15
N ARG A 342 -0.71 22.61 -1.36
CA ARG A 342 -1.85 22.76 -2.25
C ARG A 342 -3.03 23.35 -1.49
N ILE A 343 -3.59 24.44 -2.01
CA ILE A 343 -4.76 25.11 -1.44
C ILE A 343 -5.93 24.90 -2.39
N VAL A 344 -7.01 24.29 -1.92
CA VAL A 344 -8.16 23.95 -2.74
C VAL A 344 -9.42 24.57 -2.13
N ALA A 345 -9.99 25.57 -2.79
CA ALA A 345 -11.26 26.16 -2.39
C ALA A 345 -12.42 25.29 -2.91
N PHE A 346 -12.82 24.30 -2.10
CA PHE A 346 -13.81 23.30 -2.50
C PHE A 346 -14.72 22.91 -1.33
N GLY A 347 -15.84 23.63 -1.23
CA GLY A 347 -16.83 23.48 -0.18
C GLY A 347 -17.37 24.83 0.29
N ILE A 348 -18.33 24.79 1.20
CA ILE A 348 -18.89 25.94 1.92
C ILE A 348 -19.12 25.58 3.40
N PRO A 349 -19.38 26.58 4.28
CA PRO A 349 -19.75 26.29 5.66
C PRO A 349 -20.95 25.34 5.77
N GLY A 350 -20.79 24.30 6.60
CA GLY A 350 -21.79 23.23 6.79
C GLY A 350 -21.53 21.96 5.97
N ASP A 351 -20.62 22.00 4.99
CA ASP A 351 -20.18 20.81 4.26
C ASP A 351 -19.25 19.94 5.12
N LYS A 352 -19.37 18.61 4.98
CA LYS A 352 -18.51 17.61 5.63
C LYS A 352 -17.45 17.13 4.64
N PRO A 353 -16.15 17.13 4.97
CA PRO A 353 -15.12 16.58 4.09
C PRO A 353 -15.24 15.05 4.01
N VAL A 354 -15.09 14.50 2.80
CA VAL A 354 -15.25 13.08 2.48
C VAL A 354 -14.24 12.64 1.42
N GLN A 355 -12.96 12.96 1.60
CA GLN A 355 -11.92 12.61 0.61
C GLN A 355 -11.91 11.10 0.31
N GLY A 356 -11.52 10.76 -0.92
CA GLY A 356 -11.55 9.40 -1.47
C GLY A 356 -11.01 9.38 -2.89
N ASP A 357 -10.54 8.24 -3.37
CA ASP A 357 -10.13 8.05 -4.78
C ASP A 357 -11.36 7.70 -5.63
N TYR A 358 -12.17 8.70 -6.00
CA TYR A 358 -13.45 8.48 -6.69
C TYR A 358 -13.32 8.38 -8.21
N ASP A 359 -12.14 8.66 -8.76
CA ASP A 359 -11.86 8.54 -10.19
C ASP A 359 -10.90 7.39 -10.54
N GLY A 360 -10.35 6.72 -9.53
CA GLY A 360 -9.54 5.53 -9.67
C GLY A 360 -8.11 5.81 -10.09
N ASP A 361 -7.63 7.06 -9.97
CA ASP A 361 -6.28 7.42 -10.35
C ASP A 361 -5.22 6.97 -9.31
N GLY A 362 -5.63 6.56 -8.11
CA GLY A 362 -4.77 6.13 -7.01
C GLY A 362 -4.38 7.25 -6.03
N LEU A 363 -4.91 8.45 -6.24
CA LEU A 363 -4.80 9.60 -5.34
C LEU A 363 -6.17 9.93 -4.76
N LEU A 364 -6.17 10.61 -3.62
CA LEU A 364 -7.41 11.08 -3.03
C LEU A 364 -7.88 12.39 -3.68
N ASP A 365 -9.15 12.41 -4.01
CA ASP A 365 -9.89 13.58 -4.44
C ASP A 365 -10.36 14.40 -3.23
N PRO A 366 -10.19 15.73 -3.23
CA PRO A 366 -10.97 16.61 -2.39
C PRO A 366 -12.47 16.44 -2.68
N ALA A 367 -13.24 16.02 -1.68
CA ALA A 367 -14.67 15.78 -1.83
C ALA A 367 -15.44 16.23 -0.59
N ILE A 368 -16.66 16.71 -0.78
CA ILE A 368 -17.57 17.10 0.31
C ILE A 368 -18.93 16.40 0.21
N TYR A 369 -19.54 16.18 1.37
CA TYR A 369 -20.96 15.86 1.50
C TYR A 369 -21.67 17.06 2.11
N ARG A 370 -22.75 17.50 1.47
CA ARG A 370 -23.60 18.61 1.94
C ARG A 370 -24.87 18.06 2.58
N PRO A 371 -24.96 17.99 3.93
CA PRO A 371 -26.09 17.36 4.61
C PRO A 371 -27.44 18.02 4.26
N SER A 372 -27.49 19.34 4.19
CA SER A 372 -28.71 20.11 3.90
C SER A 372 -29.39 19.76 2.58
N THR A 373 -28.68 19.10 1.66
CA THR A 373 -29.20 18.66 0.35
C THR A 373 -28.97 17.16 0.09
N GLY A 374 -28.28 16.45 0.97
CA GLY A 374 -27.84 15.07 0.73
C GLY A 374 -26.98 14.91 -0.53
N THR A 375 -26.17 15.92 -0.87
CA THR A 375 -25.43 15.96 -2.15
C THR A 375 -23.93 15.76 -1.93
N TRP A 376 -23.35 14.88 -2.73
CA TRP A 376 -21.91 14.67 -2.83
C TRP A 376 -21.33 15.59 -3.90
N TRP A 377 -20.15 16.13 -3.64
CA TRP A 377 -19.37 16.91 -4.59
C TRP A 377 -17.94 16.40 -4.55
N VAL A 378 -17.38 16.04 -5.71
CA VAL A 378 -16.03 15.51 -5.87
C VAL A 378 -15.28 16.42 -6.83
N LEU A 379 -14.04 16.77 -6.47
CA LEU A 379 -13.09 17.42 -7.36
C LEU A 379 -11.98 16.42 -7.70
N ARG A 380 -12.02 15.90 -8.93
CA ARG A 380 -11.11 14.85 -9.39
C ARG A 380 -9.66 15.31 -9.46
N SER A 381 -8.73 14.56 -8.88
CA SER A 381 -7.29 14.84 -8.92
C SER A 381 -6.72 14.68 -10.32
N SER A 382 -7.24 13.75 -11.13
CA SER A 382 -6.71 13.44 -12.45
C SER A 382 -6.89 14.57 -13.47
N ASP A 383 -7.99 15.32 -13.38
CA ASP A 383 -8.37 16.31 -14.41
C ASP A 383 -8.99 17.62 -13.89
N ASN A 384 -9.07 17.78 -12.55
CA ASN A 384 -9.70 18.92 -11.86
C ASN A 384 -11.17 19.15 -12.26
N GLN A 385 -11.86 18.16 -12.83
CA GLN A 385 -13.29 18.26 -13.10
C GLN A 385 -14.09 17.99 -11.84
N GLN A 386 -15.20 18.73 -11.72
CA GLN A 386 -16.10 18.63 -10.61
C GLN A 386 -17.31 17.76 -10.97
N HIS A 387 -17.63 16.82 -10.09
CA HIS A 387 -18.83 15.98 -10.19
C HIS A 387 -19.71 16.18 -8.97
N ALA A 388 -21.02 16.27 -9.16
CA ALA A 388 -21.96 16.40 -8.07
C ALA A 388 -23.26 15.66 -8.35
N PHE A 389 -23.78 14.98 -7.34
CA PHE A 389 -25.06 14.29 -7.42
C PHE A 389 -25.65 14.07 -6.03
N GLN A 390 -26.97 13.97 -5.98
CA GLN A 390 -27.69 13.72 -4.75
C GLN A 390 -27.67 12.23 -4.41
N PHE A 391 -27.13 11.89 -3.24
CA PHE A 391 -27.14 10.52 -2.70
C PHE A 391 -27.04 10.57 -1.18
N GLY A 392 -28.20 10.58 -0.52
CA GLY A 392 -28.32 10.68 0.93
C GLY A 392 -29.38 11.68 1.36
N SER A 393 -29.40 11.96 2.66
CA SER A 393 -30.31 12.86 3.36
C SER A 393 -29.59 13.58 4.51
N GLU A 394 -30.25 14.53 5.15
CA GLU A 394 -29.61 15.36 6.18
C GLU A 394 -29.09 14.58 7.39
N GLU A 395 -29.79 13.52 7.81
CA GLU A 395 -29.38 12.67 8.94
C GLU A 395 -28.27 11.67 8.59
N ASP A 396 -28.00 11.49 7.31
CA ASP A 396 -27.05 10.48 6.86
C ASP A 396 -25.62 10.90 7.17
N ILE A 397 -24.83 9.91 7.59
CA ILE A 397 -23.40 10.05 7.85
C ILE A 397 -22.66 9.46 6.63
N PRO A 398 -21.88 10.27 5.89
CA PRO A 398 -21.12 9.76 4.77
C PRO A 398 -20.04 8.79 5.23
N ALA A 399 -19.81 7.75 4.44
CA ALA A 399 -18.79 6.75 4.65
C ALA A 399 -18.15 6.41 3.29
N THR A 400 -16.86 6.67 3.18
CA THR A 400 -16.11 6.52 1.94
C THR A 400 -15.34 5.21 1.96
N GLY A 401 -15.24 4.55 0.81
CA GLY A 401 -14.44 3.34 0.65
C GLY A 401 -14.81 2.62 -0.64
N ASP A 402 -13.92 1.75 -1.10
CA ASP A 402 -14.17 0.82 -2.20
C ASP A 402 -14.97 -0.38 -1.66
N TYR A 403 -16.29 -0.37 -1.84
CA TYR A 403 -17.19 -1.36 -1.25
C TYR A 403 -17.54 -2.49 -2.21
N ASP A 404 -16.96 -2.52 -3.42
CA ASP A 404 -17.16 -3.57 -4.41
C ASP A 404 -15.86 -4.21 -4.95
N GLY A 405 -14.70 -3.68 -4.55
CA GLY A 405 -13.37 -4.22 -4.82
C GLY A 405 -12.78 -3.82 -6.16
N ASP A 406 -13.36 -2.85 -6.87
CA ASP A 406 -12.83 -2.36 -8.14
C ASP A 406 -11.61 -1.42 -7.96
N GLY A 407 -11.38 -0.99 -6.72
CA GLY A 407 -10.31 -0.11 -6.30
C GLY A 407 -10.56 1.36 -6.63
N ILE A 408 -11.83 1.74 -6.76
CA ILE A 408 -12.34 3.10 -6.82
C ILE A 408 -13.27 3.28 -5.61
N PHE A 409 -13.28 4.47 -5.01
CA PHE A 409 -14.14 4.74 -3.87
C PHE A 409 -15.58 4.87 -4.29
N ASP A 410 -16.43 4.11 -3.62
CA ASP A 410 -17.86 4.19 -3.73
C ASP A 410 -18.42 5.28 -2.81
N PHE A 411 -19.66 5.65 -3.10
CA PHE A 411 -20.40 6.62 -2.32
C PHE A 411 -21.31 5.88 -1.37
N ALA A 412 -21.01 5.89 -0.07
CA ALA A 412 -21.87 5.28 0.92
C ALA A 412 -22.34 6.26 2.00
N VAL A 413 -23.53 6.00 2.51
CA VAL A 413 -24.07 6.69 3.67
C VAL A 413 -24.64 5.68 4.67
N PHE A 414 -24.40 5.93 5.95
CA PHE A 414 -25.07 5.23 7.05
C PHE A 414 -26.16 6.12 7.64
N ARG A 415 -27.34 5.54 7.87
CA ARG A 415 -28.49 6.21 8.46
C ARG A 415 -28.70 5.77 9.91
N PRO A 416 -28.28 6.57 10.91
CA PRO A 416 -28.31 6.16 12.32
C PRO A 416 -29.70 5.86 12.85
N SER A 417 -30.74 6.52 12.32
CA SER A 417 -32.13 6.30 12.73
C SER A 417 -32.65 4.90 12.40
N THR A 418 -32.08 4.25 11.37
CA THR A 418 -32.55 2.95 10.86
C THR A 418 -31.50 1.84 10.88
N GLY A 419 -30.22 2.16 11.12
CA GLY A 419 -29.13 1.18 11.04
C GLY A 419 -28.82 0.70 9.62
N ASN A 420 -29.30 1.42 8.60
CA ASN A 420 -29.13 1.05 7.20
C ASN A 420 -27.93 1.75 6.57
N TRP A 421 -27.18 1.00 5.79
CA TRP A 421 -26.19 1.46 4.83
C TRP A 421 -26.82 1.56 3.45
N TYR A 422 -26.48 2.63 2.73
CA TYR A 422 -26.78 2.79 1.31
C TYR A 422 -25.45 2.96 0.61
N VAL A 423 -25.12 2.07 -0.31
CA VAL A 423 -23.87 2.10 -1.06
C VAL A 423 -24.19 2.23 -2.53
N ARG A 424 -23.63 3.24 -3.19
CA ARG A 424 -23.71 3.46 -4.62
C ARG A 424 -22.33 3.23 -5.22
N ASN A 425 -22.21 2.18 -6.01
CA ASN A 425 -20.95 1.82 -6.66
C ASN A 425 -20.54 2.92 -7.66
N SER A 426 -19.27 3.30 -7.64
CA SER A 426 -18.71 4.39 -8.44
C SER A 426 -18.72 4.09 -9.93
N GLY A 427 -18.29 2.89 -10.34
CA GLY A 427 -18.19 2.47 -11.74
C GLY A 427 -19.54 2.11 -12.38
N SER A 428 -20.38 1.33 -11.70
CA SER A 428 -21.65 0.83 -12.26
C SER A 428 -22.86 1.71 -11.97
N GLY A 429 -22.77 2.57 -10.95
CA GLY A 429 -23.89 3.37 -10.44
C GLY A 429 -24.97 2.56 -9.71
N THR A 430 -24.78 1.25 -9.51
CA THR A 430 -25.75 0.41 -8.81
C THR A 430 -25.83 0.79 -7.34
N VAL A 431 -27.05 0.86 -6.81
CA VAL A 431 -27.30 1.13 -5.39
C VAL A 431 -27.71 -0.16 -4.70
N ARG A 432 -27.09 -0.44 -3.55
CA ARG A 432 -27.52 -1.48 -2.63
C ARG A 432 -27.82 -0.91 -1.25
N ILE A 433 -28.73 -1.57 -0.55
CA ILE A 433 -29.14 -1.21 0.81
C ILE A 433 -28.85 -2.41 1.69
N GLU A 434 -28.13 -2.17 2.77
CA GLU A 434 -27.75 -3.22 3.72
C GLU A 434 -28.12 -2.80 5.13
N HIS A 435 -28.87 -3.65 5.83
CA HIS A 435 -29.15 -3.43 7.24
C HIS A 435 -28.00 -3.98 8.07
N TRP A 436 -27.10 -3.09 8.51
CA TRP A 436 -25.92 -3.44 9.28
C TRP A 436 -25.58 -2.36 10.32
N GLY A 437 -26.41 -2.31 11.35
CA GLY A 437 -26.25 -1.42 12.49
C GLY A 437 -27.53 -1.35 13.30
N ALA A 438 -27.43 -0.75 14.48
CA ALA A 438 -28.56 -0.44 15.35
C ALA A 438 -28.69 1.08 15.52
N THR A 439 -29.83 1.52 16.04
CA THR A 439 -30.04 2.92 16.39
C THR A 439 -28.99 3.38 17.40
N GLY A 440 -28.29 4.48 17.08
CA GLY A 440 -27.22 5.03 17.91
C GLY A 440 -25.82 4.48 17.61
N ASP A 441 -25.71 3.50 16.71
CA ASP A 441 -24.41 3.13 16.16
C ASP A 441 -23.88 4.25 15.25
N LEU A 442 -22.55 4.32 15.12
CA LEU A 442 -21.85 5.27 14.26
C LEU A 442 -21.05 4.49 13.21
N PRO A 443 -21.03 4.91 11.94
CA PRO A 443 -20.18 4.24 10.97
C PRO A 443 -18.72 4.52 11.34
N VAL A 444 -17.90 3.49 11.27
CA VAL A 444 -16.45 3.66 11.24
C VAL A 444 -16.11 3.81 9.77
N THR A 445 -15.46 4.91 9.43
CA THR A 445 -15.06 5.21 8.05
C THR A 445 -13.57 5.47 8.05
N ALA A 446 -12.93 5.32 6.90
CA ALA A 446 -11.49 5.49 6.84
C ALA A 446 -11.01 6.95 6.88
N ASN A 447 -11.90 7.92 6.65
CA ASN A 447 -11.56 9.34 6.69
C ASN A 447 -12.07 10.09 7.94
N THR A 448 -12.79 9.42 8.83
CA THR A 448 -13.23 10.03 10.08
C THR A 448 -12.23 9.69 11.18
N ASN A 449 -11.43 10.68 11.55
CA ASN A 449 -11.46 11.31 12.87
C ASN A 449 -12.40 10.63 13.87
N ALA A 450 -12.09 9.38 14.22
CA ALA A 450 -12.90 8.56 15.10
C ALA A 450 -14.39 8.45 14.67
N PRO A 451 -15.28 7.70 15.36
CA PRO A 451 -16.64 7.49 14.86
C PRO A 451 -17.32 8.86 14.78
N ALA A 452 -17.90 9.16 13.61
CA ALA A 452 -18.43 10.48 13.27
C ALA A 452 -19.22 11.05 14.46
N VAL A 453 -18.59 11.94 15.24
CA VAL A 453 -19.26 12.55 16.37
C VAL A 453 -20.43 13.33 15.76
N PRO A 454 -21.68 13.01 16.12
CA PRO A 454 -22.80 13.81 15.66
C PRO A 454 -22.54 15.22 16.19
N ASN A 455 -22.30 16.17 15.28
CA ASN A 455 -22.28 17.59 15.64
C ASN A 455 -23.64 18.02 16.18
#